data_AF-K1RN16-F1
#
_entry.id   AF-K1RN16-F1
#
_cell.length_a   1.000
_cell.length_b   1.000
_cell.length_c   1.000
_cell.angle_alpha   90.00
_cell.angle_beta   90.00
_cell.angle_gamma   90.00
#
_symmetry.space_group_name_H-M   'P 1'
#
loop_
_entity.id
_entity.type
_entity.pdbx_description
1 polymer ?
#
loop_
_entity_poly.entity_id
_entity_poly.type
_entity_poly.pdbx_seq_one_letter_code
_entity_poly.pdbx_strand_id
1 'polypeptide(L)'
;IYWKYLDFEPQKSREIAEYFGQISGYAVEETPYNSGFAGYKDWFIQYYDRPGYTIEVGLGQSPLPLTQFDKIYSDNVGILKGGITEI
;
A
#
# COMPACT_ATOMS: atom_id res chain seq x y z
N ILE A 1 0.99 3.69 -2.82
CA ILE A 1 0.03 2.69 -2.32
C ILE A 1 -0.59 2.01 -3.53
N TYR A 2 -0.25 0.75 -3.74
CA TYR A 2 -0.82 -0.08 -4.80
C TYR A 2 -1.93 -0.96 -4.21
N TRP A 3 -3.15 -0.91 -4.77
CA TRP A 3 -4.34 -1.56 -4.18
C TRP A 3 -5.01 -2.62 -5.07
N LYS A 4 -4.66 -2.69 -6.36
CA LYS A 4 -5.27 -3.60 -7.34
C LYS A 4 -4.23 -4.56 -7.93
N TYR A 5 -4.73 -5.64 -8.54
CA TYR A 5 -3.92 -6.57 -9.33
C TYR A 5 -4.63 -6.83 -10.67
N LEU A 6 -4.06 -6.37 -11.80
CA LEU A 6 -4.73 -6.42 -13.10
C LEU A 6 -6.18 -5.87 -13.01
N ASP A 7 -7.17 -6.67 -13.39
CA ASP A 7 -8.59 -6.32 -13.31
C ASP A 7 -9.24 -6.73 -11.98
N PHE A 8 -8.47 -7.31 -11.04
CA PHE A 8 -8.95 -7.65 -9.70
C PHE A 8 -8.90 -6.42 -8.79
N GLU A 9 -10.09 -5.93 -8.43
CA GLU A 9 -10.29 -4.85 -7.47
C GLU A 9 -11.39 -5.27 -6.48
N PRO A 10 -11.03 -5.91 -5.35
CA PRO A 10 -11.99 -6.31 -4.33
C PRO A 10 -12.78 -5.10 -3.80
N GLN A 11 -14.00 -5.35 -3.32
CA GLN A 11 -14.88 -4.29 -2.82
C GLN A 11 -14.17 -3.41 -1.78
N LYS A 12 -14.36 -2.08 -1.88
CA LYS A 12 -13.72 -1.03 -1.05
C LYS A 12 -12.20 -0.87 -1.21
N SER A 13 -11.52 -1.66 -2.03
CA SER A 13 -10.03 -1.61 -2.08
C SER A 13 -9.50 -0.22 -2.39
N ARG A 14 -10.09 0.47 -3.38
CA ARG A 14 -9.73 1.84 -3.76
C ARG A 14 -10.08 2.87 -2.69
N GLU A 15 -11.27 2.81 -2.11
CA GLU A 15 -11.72 3.72 -1.04
C GLU A 15 -10.77 3.68 0.15
N ILE A 16 -10.40 2.47 0.57
CA ILE A 16 -9.43 2.26 1.65
C ILE A 16 -8.05 2.78 1.25
N ALA A 17 -7.60 2.55 0.01
CA ALA A 17 -6.32 3.07 -0.47
C ALA A 17 -6.28 4.59 -0.45
N GLU A 18 -7.36 5.25 -0.88
CA GLU A 18 -7.53 6.69 -0.84
C GLU A 18 -7.50 7.22 0.61
N TYR A 19 -8.18 6.54 1.54
CA TYR A 19 -8.07 6.85 2.97
C TYR A 19 -6.63 6.73 3.49
N PHE A 20 -5.93 5.63 3.19
CA PHE A 20 -4.53 5.44 3.57
C PHE A 20 -3.63 6.53 2.97
N GLY A 21 -3.87 6.94 1.72
CA GLY A 21 -3.15 8.05 1.09
C GLY A 21 -3.37 9.38 1.82
N GLN A 22 -4.61 9.67 2.21
CA GLN A 22 -4.95 10.90 2.94
C GLN A 22 -4.24 11.02 4.29
N ILE A 23 -4.15 9.92 5.05
CA ILE A 23 -3.57 9.95 6.41
C ILE A 23 -2.05 9.82 6.43
N SER A 24 -1.44 9.25 5.40
CA SER A 24 0.02 9.04 5.32
C SER A 24 0.75 10.02 4.41
N GLY A 25 0.03 10.64 3.46
CA GLY A 25 0.61 11.45 2.39
C GLY A 25 1.21 10.64 1.24
N TYR A 26 1.10 9.30 1.25
CA TYR A 26 1.56 8.48 0.12
C TYR A 26 0.60 8.56 -1.07
N ALA A 27 1.17 8.61 -2.28
CA ALA A 27 0.39 8.56 -3.51
C ALA A 27 -0.35 7.22 -3.64
N VAL A 28 -1.57 7.26 -4.16
CA VAL A 28 -2.39 6.09 -4.48
C VAL A 28 -2.31 5.90 -5.99
N GLU A 29 -1.58 4.88 -6.42
CA GLU A 29 -1.27 4.66 -7.84
C GLU A 29 -1.55 3.22 -8.26
N GLU A 30 -1.79 3.00 -9.55
CA GLU A 30 -1.82 1.64 -10.08
C GLU A 30 -0.42 1.04 -10.08
N THR A 31 -0.31 -0.27 -9.83
CA THR A 31 0.98 -0.95 -9.85
C THR A 31 1.61 -0.83 -11.24
N PRO A 32 2.84 -0.29 -11.39
CA PRO A 32 3.52 -0.26 -12.67
C PRO A 32 3.68 -1.66 -13.24
N TYR A 33 3.45 -1.83 -14.55
CA TYR A 33 3.46 -3.14 -15.22
C TYR A 33 4.75 -3.93 -14.95
N ASN A 34 5.90 -3.27 -14.94
CA ASN A 34 7.20 -3.88 -14.68
C ASN A 34 7.40 -4.37 -13.21
N SER A 35 6.48 -4.07 -12.32
CA SER A 35 6.54 -4.39 -10.88
C SER A 35 5.28 -5.09 -10.35
N GLY A 36 4.32 -5.39 -11.23
CA GLY A 36 2.98 -5.87 -10.88
C GLY A 36 2.75 -7.37 -11.05
N PHE A 37 3.80 -8.19 -10.99
CA PHE A 37 3.69 -9.63 -11.19
C PHE A 37 4.34 -10.43 -10.07
N ALA A 38 3.57 -11.36 -9.50
CA ALA A 38 3.96 -12.36 -8.51
C ALA A 38 4.33 -11.82 -7.11
N GLY A 39 3.84 -10.64 -6.73
CA GLY A 39 3.93 -10.18 -5.35
C GLY A 39 2.93 -10.87 -4.42
N TYR A 40 3.18 -10.84 -3.11
CA TYR A 40 2.24 -11.36 -2.10
C TYR A 40 0.84 -10.75 -2.23
N LYS A 41 0.77 -9.43 -2.45
CA LYS A 41 -0.47 -8.69 -2.70
C LYS A 41 -1.27 -9.29 -3.86
N ASP A 42 -0.60 -9.62 -4.96
CA ASP A 42 -1.24 -10.10 -6.18
C ASP A 42 -1.89 -11.46 -5.95
N TRP A 43 -1.14 -12.41 -5.35
CA TRP A 43 -1.66 -13.72 -4.97
C TRP A 43 -2.82 -13.60 -3.97
N PHE A 44 -2.67 -12.73 -2.95
CA PHE A 44 -3.70 -12.56 -1.93
C PHE A 44 -5.01 -12.03 -2.52
N ILE A 45 -4.94 -10.98 -3.36
CA ILE A 45 -6.10 -10.42 -4.06
C ILE A 45 -6.73 -11.48 -4.97
N GLN A 46 -5.93 -12.16 -5.80
CA GLN A 46 -6.43 -13.14 -6.75
C GLN A 46 -7.09 -14.34 -6.09
N TYR A 47 -6.49 -14.86 -5.01
CA TYR A 47 -6.95 -16.10 -4.37
C TYR A 47 -8.09 -15.87 -3.38
N TYR A 48 -8.05 -14.78 -2.60
CA TYR A 48 -9.03 -14.53 -1.54
C TYR A 48 -10.10 -13.50 -1.90
N ASP A 49 -9.94 -12.74 -2.99
CA ASP A 49 -10.80 -11.61 -3.35
C ASP A 49 -11.01 -10.64 -2.19
N ARG A 50 -9.91 -10.26 -1.53
CA ARG A 50 -9.88 -9.38 -0.37
C ARG A 50 -8.93 -8.21 -0.58
N PRO A 51 -9.22 -7.03 0.01
CA PRO A 51 -8.36 -5.88 -0.14
C PRO A 51 -6.94 -6.15 0.36
N GLY A 52 -5.94 -5.87 -0.49
CA GLY A 52 -4.53 -6.07 -0.20
C GLY A 52 -3.71 -4.90 -0.75
N TYR A 53 -2.64 -4.52 -0.05
CA TYR A 53 -1.92 -3.29 -0.33
C TYR A 53 -0.41 -3.48 -0.33
N THR A 54 0.27 -2.75 -1.21
CA THR A 54 1.71 -2.52 -1.12
C THR A 54 1.93 -1.05 -0.74
N ILE A 55 2.58 -0.84 0.40
CA ILE A 55 3.01 0.48 0.87
C ILE A 55 4.50 0.63 0.55
N GLU A 56 4.82 1.37 -0.51
CA GLU A 56 6.20 1.68 -0.89
C GLU A 56 6.71 2.84 -0.03
N VAL A 57 7.74 2.59 0.78
CA VAL A 57 8.24 3.55 1.77
C VAL A 57 9.68 3.95 1.51
N GLY A 58 9.99 5.19 1.89
CA GLY A 58 11.33 5.75 1.78
C GLY A 58 11.71 6.14 0.35
N LEU A 59 12.86 6.81 0.22
CA LEU A 59 13.36 7.36 -1.03
C LEU A 59 14.83 6.98 -1.25
N GLY A 60 15.15 6.55 -2.46
CA GLY A 60 16.50 6.17 -2.85
C GLY A 60 16.66 4.66 -3.02
N GLN A 61 17.89 4.18 -2.87
CA GLN A 61 18.23 2.77 -3.07
C GLN A 61 18.41 2.09 -1.72
N SER A 62 17.89 0.87 -1.59
CA SER A 62 18.13 0.04 -0.41
C SER A 62 19.63 -0.32 -0.28
N PRO A 63 20.24 -0.23 0.92
CA PRO A 63 19.62 0.16 2.20
C PRO A 63 19.39 1.66 2.33
N LEU A 64 18.23 2.03 2.87
CA LEU A 64 17.87 3.44 3.06
C LEU A 64 18.63 4.07 4.24
N PRO A 65 18.95 5.38 4.18
CA PRO A 65 19.49 6.12 5.32
C PRO A 65 18.57 6.08 6.54
N LEU A 66 19.14 5.83 7.73
CA LEU A 66 18.39 5.85 8.99
C LEU A 66 17.72 7.20 9.28
N THR A 67 18.20 8.29 8.68
CA THR A 67 17.59 9.62 8.79
C THR A 67 16.15 9.67 8.26
N GLN A 68 15.71 8.70 7.46
CA GLN A 68 14.34 8.61 6.97
C GLN A 68 13.40 7.90 7.96
N PHE A 69 13.93 7.20 8.97
CA PHE A 69 13.15 6.32 9.83
C PHE A 69 11.99 7.03 10.52
N ASP A 70 12.23 8.18 11.16
CA ASP A 70 11.20 8.89 11.91
C ASP A 70 10.02 9.31 11.02
N LYS A 71 10.29 9.77 9.79
CA LYS A 71 9.27 10.13 8.82
C LYS A 71 8.51 8.90 8.33
N ILE A 72 9.22 7.85 7.93
CA ILE A 72 8.61 6.57 7.48
C ILE A 72 7.70 6.02 8.58
N TYR A 73 8.19 5.98 9.82
CA TYR A 73 7.41 5.46 10.95
C TYR A 73 6.14 6.30 11.18
N SER A 74 6.28 7.63 11.26
CA SER A 74 5.16 8.55 11.46
C SER A 74 4.07 8.39 10.38
N ASP A 75 4.46 8.26 9.11
CA ASP A 75 3.52 8.12 7.99
C ASP A 75 2.77 6.77 8.02
N ASN A 76 3.43 5.70 8.49
CA ASN A 76 2.86 4.35 8.50
C ASN A 76 2.02 4.06 9.74
N VAL A 77 2.25 4.74 10.87
CA VAL A 77 1.45 4.54 12.09
C VAL A 77 -0.03 4.82 11.86
N GLY A 78 -0.36 5.83 11.04
CA GLY A 78 -1.75 6.13 10.64
C GLY A 78 -2.38 4.96 9.88
N ILE A 79 -1.68 4.42 8.89
CA ILE A 79 -2.13 3.28 8.07
C ILE A 79 -2.40 2.06 8.94
N LEU A 80 -1.49 1.72 9.85
CA LEU A 80 -1.63 0.55 10.73
C LEU A 80 -2.85 0.67 11.66
N LYS A 81 -3.06 1.86 12.24
CA LYS A 81 -4.22 2.10 13.12
C LYS A 81 -5.53 2.09 12.32
N GLY A 82 -5.57 2.86 11.22
CA GLY A 82 -6.74 2.94 10.35
C GLY A 82 -7.16 1.58 9.79
N GLY A 83 -6.18 0.74 9.42
CA GLY A 83 -6.42 -0.63 8.95
C GLY A 83 -7.00 -1.59 9.98
N ILE A 84 -6.93 -1.27 11.27
CA ILE A 84 -7.44 -2.10 12.37
C ILE A 84 -8.79 -1.57 12.89
N THR A 85 -9.04 -0.26 12.83
CA THR A 85 -10.19 0.36 13.52
C THR A 85 -11.24 0.98 12.61
N GLU A 86 -10.89 1.38 11.38
CA GLU A 86 -11.75 2.26 10.55
C GLU A 86 -12.30 1.58 9.28
N ILE A 87 -12.04 0.29 9.10
CA ILE A 87 -12.38 -0.48 7.88
C ILE A 87 -13.06 -1.80 8.26
#